data_AF-A0A8T5JHS8-F1
#
_entry.id   AF-A0A8T5JHS8-F1
#
_cell.length_a   1.000
_cell.length_b   1.000
_cell.length_c   1.000
_cell.angle_alpha   90.00
_cell.angle_beta   90.00
_cell.angle_gamma   90.00
#
_symmetry.space_group_name_H-M   'P 1'
#
loop_
_entity.id
_entity.type
_entity.pdbx_description
1 polymer ?
#
loop_
_entity_poly.entity_id
_entity_poly.type
_entity_poly.pdbx_seq_one_letter_code
_entity_poly.pdbx_strand_id
1 'polypeptide(L)'
;MNPKIVVIISAGGEWQAIPKIFPDAEFQKSPYGDWIEREINGEAVIFYHGFYGKIPSAASAQYVIDHWKPEVIFNLGTCGGFRGEIERDD
;
A
#
# COMPACT_ATOMS: atom_id res chain seq x y z
N MET A 1 -10.24 14.11 0.24
CA MET A 1 -10.23 13.61 1.64
C MET A 1 -8.79 13.67 2.15
N ASN A 2 -8.59 13.87 3.46
CA ASN A 2 -7.27 13.74 4.11
C ASN A 2 -7.30 12.48 4.98
N PRO A 3 -7.14 11.28 4.38
CA PRO A 3 -7.08 10.05 5.15
C PRO A 3 -5.86 10.11 6.06
N LYS A 4 -6.02 9.67 7.30
CA LYS A 4 -4.91 9.65 8.26
C LYS A 4 -3.90 8.55 7.97
N ILE A 5 -4.34 7.49 7.28
CA ILE A 5 -3.57 6.27 7.06
C ILE A 5 -3.50 5.96 5.57
N VAL A 6 -2.28 5.70 5.09
CA VAL A 6 -2.04 5.12 3.77
C VAL A 6 -1.20 3.86 3.92
N VAL A 7 -1.61 2.78 3.26
CA VAL A 7 -0.89 1.52 3.17
C VAL A 7 -0.33 1.41 1.76
N ILE A 8 1.00 1.45 1.63
CA ILE A 8 1.70 1.23 0.37
C ILE A 8 1.98 -0.27 0.23
N ILE A 9 1.61 -0.84 -0.91
CA ILE A 9 1.83 -2.24 -1.30
C ILE A 9 2.71 -2.23 -2.55
N SER A 10 3.82 -2.97 -2.55
CA SER A 10 4.84 -2.83 -3.59
C SER A 10 4.70 -3.83 -4.74
N ALA A 11 4.68 -5.13 -4.45
CA ALA A 11 4.72 -6.13 -5.51
C ALA A 11 3.32 -6.39 -6.08
N GLY A 12 3.24 -6.61 -7.39
CA GLY A 12 1.98 -6.95 -8.04
C GLY A 12 1.30 -8.21 -7.46
N GLY A 13 2.09 -9.20 -7.03
CA GLY A 13 1.56 -10.39 -6.36
C GLY A 13 0.92 -10.09 -5.00
N GLU A 14 1.44 -9.11 -4.27
CA GLU A 14 0.85 -8.63 -3.00
C GLU A 14 -0.43 -7.84 -3.29
N TRP A 15 -0.40 -6.96 -4.30
CA TRP A 15 -1.56 -6.15 -4.70
C TRP A 15 -2.74 -6.98 -5.23
N GLN A 16 -2.48 -8.12 -5.89
CA GLN A 16 -3.52 -9.03 -6.39
C GLN A 16 -4.46 -9.58 -5.31
N ALA A 17 -4.10 -9.47 -4.02
CA ALA A 17 -4.97 -9.83 -2.92
C ALA A 17 -6.09 -8.80 -2.67
N ILE A 18 -5.83 -7.51 -2.96
CA ILE A 18 -6.76 -6.41 -2.71
C ILE A 18 -8.14 -6.60 -3.35
N PRO A 19 -8.28 -6.89 -4.67
CA PRO A 19 -9.60 -7.12 -5.25
C PRO A 19 -10.30 -8.39 -4.73
N LYS A 20 -9.57 -9.33 -4.12
CA LYS A 20 -10.16 -10.53 -3.51
C LYS A 20 -10.71 -10.24 -2.12
N ILE A 21 -10.04 -9.38 -1.36
CA ILE A 21 -10.44 -8.95 -0.02
C ILE A 21 -11.57 -7.90 -0.12
N PHE A 22 -11.47 -7.01 -1.12
CA PHE A 22 -12.39 -5.90 -1.33
C PHE A 22 -12.97 -5.95 -2.76
N PRO A 23 -13.87 -6.90 -3.05
CA PRO A 23 -14.41 -7.09 -4.39
C PRO A 23 -15.19 -5.88 -4.92
N ASP A 24 -15.86 -5.15 -4.04
CA ASP A 24 -16.65 -3.96 -4.40
C ASP A 24 -15.82 -2.67 -4.37
N ALA A 25 -14.50 -2.75 -4.50
CA ALA A 25 -13.63 -1.58 -4.44
C ALA A 25 -13.62 -0.82 -5.75
N GLU A 26 -13.78 0.50 -5.67
CA GLU A 26 -13.53 1.38 -6.80
C GLU A 26 -12.02 1.66 -6.88
N PHE A 27 -11.42 1.15 -7.95
CA PHE A 27 -10.00 1.36 -8.24
C PHE A 27 -9.80 2.70 -8.93
N GLN A 28 -9.00 3.54 -8.29
CA GLN A 28 -8.62 4.85 -8.79
C GLN A 28 -7.17 4.79 -9.29
N LYS A 29 -6.86 5.62 -10.28
CA LYS A 29 -5.53 5.71 -10.88
C LYS A 29 -4.80 6.95 -10.42
N SER A 30 -3.48 6.85 -10.36
CA SER A 30 -2.58 7.98 -10.21
C SER A 30 -1.32 7.79 -11.07
N PRO A 31 -0.49 8.83 -11.25
CA PRO A 31 0.74 8.70 -12.03
C PRO A 31 1.74 7.66 -11.50
N TYR A 32 1.66 7.30 -10.21
CA TYR A 32 2.63 6.42 -9.55
C TYR A 32 2.02 5.12 -8.99
N GLY A 33 0.75 4.82 -9.30
CA GLY A 33 0.06 3.66 -8.73
C GLY A 33 -1.45 3.71 -8.83
N ASP A 34 -2.06 2.53 -8.77
CA ASP A 34 -3.50 2.39 -8.55
C ASP A 34 -3.78 2.37 -7.05
N TRP A 35 -4.97 2.78 -6.64
CA TRP A 35 -5.35 2.81 -5.23
C TRP A 35 -6.84 2.60 -5.02
N ILE A 36 -7.20 2.21 -3.81
CA ILE A 36 -8.58 2.12 -3.35
C ILE A 36 -8.73 2.80 -2.00
N GLU A 37 -9.95 3.18 -1.66
CA GLU A 37 -10.31 3.66 -0.33
C GLU A 37 -11.23 2.66 0.38
N ARG A 38 -10.96 2.45 1.66
CA ARG A 38 -11.78 1.63 2.55
C ARG A 38 -11.90 2.24 3.92
N GLU A 39 -13.08 2.10 4.50
CA GLU A 39 -13.28 2.35 5.91
C GLU A 39 -12.88 1.08 6.69
N ILE A 40 -11.98 1.22 7.65
CA ILE A 40 -11.57 0.14 8.56
C ILE A 40 -11.72 0.68 9.98
N ASN A 41 -12.60 0.06 10.76
CA ASN A 41 -12.91 0.47 12.14
C ASN A 41 -13.27 1.97 12.27
N GLY A 42 -13.99 2.53 11.30
CA GLY A 42 -14.40 3.94 11.29
C GLY A 42 -13.34 4.92 10.78
N GLU A 43 -12.16 4.45 10.35
CA GLU A 43 -11.10 5.28 9.78
C GLU A 43 -10.97 5.04 8.27
N ALA A 44 -10.83 6.13 7.50
CA ALA A 44 -10.57 6.05 6.07
C ALA A 44 -9.10 5.67 5.83
N VAL A 45 -8.90 4.53 5.16
CA VAL A 45 -7.60 3.96 4.81
C VAL A 45 -7.46 3.87 3.30
N ILE A 46 -6.35 4.41 2.79
CA ILE A 46 -5.98 4.23 1.39
C ILE A 46 -5.06 3.01 1.27
N PHE A 47 -5.38 2.10 0.36
CA PHE A 47 -4.46 1.06 -0.09
C PHE A 47 -3.91 1.46 -1.45
N TYR A 48 -2.59 1.61 -1.55
CA TYR A 48 -1.91 2.19 -2.71
C TYR A 48 -0.85 1.25 -3.27
N HIS A 49 -0.95 0.90 -4.55
CA HIS A 49 0.04 0.07 -5.23
C HIS A 49 1.23 0.91 -5.71
N GLY A 50 2.30 0.96 -4.90
CA GLY A 50 3.46 1.84 -5.13
C GLY A 50 4.56 1.27 -6.03
N PHE A 51 4.36 0.07 -6.58
CA PHE A 51 5.35 -0.72 -7.33
C PHE A 51 6.62 -1.05 -6.50
N TYR A 52 7.53 -1.83 -7.10
CA TYR A 52 8.71 -2.37 -6.41
C TYR A 52 10.03 -1.76 -6.92
N GLY A 53 10.98 -1.57 -6.01
CA GLY A 53 12.31 -1.04 -6.27
C GLY A 53 12.49 0.40 -5.77
N LYS A 54 13.74 0.80 -5.56
CA LYS A 54 14.08 2.06 -4.85
C LYS A 54 13.42 3.31 -5.46
N ILE A 55 13.49 3.45 -6.78
CA ILE A 55 12.98 4.63 -7.49
C ILE A 55 11.44 4.69 -7.45
N PRO A 56 10.69 3.67 -7.90
CA PRO A 56 9.24 3.72 -7.85
C PRO A 56 8.68 3.80 -6.42
N SER A 57 9.31 3.13 -5.44
CA SER A 57 8.90 3.24 -4.04
C SER A 57 9.11 4.66 -3.48
N ALA A 58 10.21 5.33 -3.82
CA ALA A 58 10.43 6.72 -3.41
C ALA A 58 9.44 7.69 -4.09
N ALA A 59 9.16 7.49 -5.38
CA ALA A 59 8.23 8.32 -6.12
C ALA A 59 6.78 8.17 -5.62
N SER A 60 6.33 6.94 -5.38
CA SER A 60 5.00 6.68 -4.84
C SER A 60 4.86 7.17 -3.39
N ALA A 61 5.86 6.97 -2.54
CA ALA A 61 5.85 7.50 -1.18
C ALA A 61 5.75 9.04 -1.16
N GLN A 62 6.55 9.72 -1.98
CA GLN A 62 6.47 11.18 -2.09
C GLN A 62 5.10 11.64 -2.59
N TYR A 63 4.57 11.00 -3.64
CA TYR A 63 3.23 11.29 -4.16
C TYR A 63 2.16 11.12 -3.08
N VAL A 64 2.22 10.03 -2.32
CA VAL A 64 1.29 9.75 -1.22
C VAL A 64 1.32 10.84 -0.16
N ILE A 65 2.52 11.26 0.25
CA ILE A 65 2.73 12.32 1.24
C ILE A 65 2.14 13.65 0.75
N ASP A 66 2.45 14.04 -0.49
CA ASP A 66 2.02 15.33 -1.02
C ASP A 66 0.51 15.38 -1.28
N HIS A 67 -0.07 14.27 -1.74
CA HIS A 67 -1.47 14.21 -2.14
C HIS A 67 -2.42 14.08 -0.96
N TRP A 68 -2.11 13.21 0.01
CA TRP A 68 -3.02 12.92 1.14
C TRP A 68 -2.56 13.50 2.48
N LYS A 69 -1.28 13.83 2.63
CA LYS A 69 -0.68 14.29 3.89
C LYS A 69 -1.07 13.40 5.09
N PRO A 70 -0.87 12.08 4.98
CA PRO A 70 -1.30 11.16 6.03
C PRO A 70 -0.47 11.37 7.30
N GLU A 71 -1.07 11.04 8.44
CA GLU A 71 -0.37 10.99 9.72
C GLU A 71 0.58 9.78 9.79
N VAL A 72 0.21 8.68 9.12
CA VAL A 72 0.99 7.43 9.11
C VAL A 72 0.97 6.78 7.73
N ILE A 73 2.13 6.27 7.31
CA ILE A 73 2.28 5.40 6.14
C ILE A 73 2.75 4.01 6.61
N PHE A 74 2.00 2.97 6.25
CA PHE A 74 2.43 1.58 6.42
C PHE A 74 2.98 1.06 5.09
N ASN A 75 4.13 0.37 5.12
CA ASN A 75 4.64 -0.38 3.99
C ASN A 75 4.32 -1.87 4.19
N LEU A 76 3.37 -2.39 3.42
CA LEU A 76 2.94 -3.78 3.47
C LEU A 76 3.54 -4.55 2.30
N GLY A 77 4.28 -5.62 2.61
CA GLY A 77 4.82 -6.51 1.60
C GLY A 77 5.56 -7.67 2.22
N THR A 78 5.98 -8.58 1.35
CA THR A 78 6.85 -9.70 1.67
C THR A 78 8.30 -9.25 1.78
N CYS A 79 9.10 -9.96 2.56
CA CYS A 79 10.54 -9.72 2.61
C CYS A 79 11.32 -11.03 2.69
N GLY A 80 12.61 -10.95 2.38
CA GLY A 80 13.54 -12.06 2.56
C GLY A 80 14.04 -12.09 4.00
N GLY A 81 13.67 -13.13 4.73
CA GLY A 81 14.18 -13.39 6.07
C GLY A 81 15.66 -13.76 6.10
N PHE A 82 16.34 -13.44 7.21
CA PHE A 82 17.71 -13.92 7.44
C PHE A 82 17.69 -15.40 7.83
N ARG A 83 18.49 -16.21 7.13
CA ARG A 83 18.51 -17.67 7.31
C ARG A 83 18.86 -18.04 8.76
N GLY A 84 17.98 -18.83 9.39
CA GLY A 84 18.15 -19.33 10.75
C GLY A 84 17.60 -18.41 11.84
N GLU A 85 17.22 -17.18 11.49
CA GLU A 85 16.70 -16.17 12.44
C GLU A 85 15.19 -16.01 12.35
N ILE A 86 14.56 -16.49 11.27
CA ILE A 86 13.13 -16.34 11.02
C ILE A 86 12.59 -17.56 10.27
N GLU A 87 11.37 -17.99 10.60
CA GLU A 87 10.68 -19.03 9.86
C GLU A 87 10.00 -18.45 8.63
N ARG A 88 9.49 -19.32 7.76
CA ARG A 88 8.73 -18.88 6.60
C ARG A 88 7.37 -18.38 7.07
N ASP A 89 6.97 -17.21 6.58
CA ASP A 89 5.68 -16.55 6.84
C ASP A 89 5.56 -15.87 8.23
N ASP A 90 6.68 -15.69 8.95
CA ASP A 90 6.80 -14.86 10.17
C ASP A 90 7.18 -13.39 9.89
#